data_AF-A0A9Q9E2U6-F1
#
_entry.id   AF-A0A9Q9E2U6-F1
#
_cell.length_a   1.000
_cell.length_b   1.000
_cell.length_c   1.000
_cell.angle_alpha   90.00
_cell.angle_beta   90.00
_cell.angle_gamma   90.00
#
_symmetry.space_group_name_H-M   'P 1'
#
loop_
_entity.id
_entity.type
_entity.pdbx_description
1 polymer ?
#
loop_
_entity_poly.entity_id
_entity_poly.type
_entity_poly.pdbx_seq_one_letter_code
_entity_poly.pdbx_strand_id
1 'polypeptide(L)' 'MSLDDTMVDTPEGPMTFKEWKKKNPVQLPSRRTKGKDLPNRVKTRTGE' A
#
# COMPACT_ATOMS: atom_id res chain seq x y z
N MET A 1 7.52 10.11 15.44
CA MET A 1 6.60 10.53 14.36
C MET A 1 6.01 9.28 13.74
N SER A 2 4.68 9.23 13.60
CA SER A 2 4.02 8.10 12.94
C SER A 2 4.23 8.20 11.43
N LEU A 3 4.49 7.07 10.77
CA LEU A 3 4.68 7.01 9.32
C LEU A 3 3.39 7.40 8.57
N ASP A 4 2.24 7.28 9.23
CA ASP A 4 0.93 7.61 8.67
C ASP A 4 0.67 9.11 8.52
N ASP A 5 1.31 9.95 9.35
CA ASP A 5 1.21 11.42 9.30
C ASP A 5 2.24 12.04 8.34
N THR A 6 3.01 11.22 7.65
CA THR A 6 4.01 11.68 6.68
C THR A 6 3.30 12.23 5.44
N MET A 7 3.61 13.47 5.05
CA MET A 7 3.09 14.04 3.80
C MET A 7 3.81 13.41 2.62
N VAL A 8 3.04 12.97 1.61
CA VAL A 8 3.55 12.39 0.37
C VAL A 8 3.01 13.17 -0.82
N ASP A 9 3.89 13.44 -1.78
CA ASP A 9 3.50 14.00 -3.07
C ASP A 9 2.96 12.88 -3.95
N THR A 10 1.71 13.03 -4.37
CA THR A 10 1.01 12.05 -5.20
C THR A 10 0.50 12.73 -6.48
N PRO A 11 0.25 11.97 -7.56
CA PRO A 11 -0.27 12.54 -8.82
C PRO A 11 -1.60 13.27 -8.70
N GLU A 12 -2.39 12.99 -7.66
CA GLU A 12 -3.68 13.63 -7.38
C GLU A 12 -3.55 14.88 -6.47
N GLY A 13 -2.34 15.18 -5.99
CA GLY A 13 -2.05 16.24 -5.03
C GLY A 13 -1.37 15.73 -3.75
N PRO A 14 -0.80 16.63 -2.94
CA PRO A 14 -0.17 16.26 -1.68
C PRO A 14 -1.23 15.75 -0.69
N MET A 15 -0.99 14.59 -0.09
CA MET A 15 -1.85 14.02 0.95
C MET A 15 -1.04 13.28 2.00
N THR A 16 -1.66 12.92 3.12
CA THR A 16 -0.99 12.11 4.15
C THR A 16 -0.78 10.68 3.65
N PHE A 17 0.26 10.01 4.13
CA PHE A 17 0.53 8.61 3.79
C PHE A 17 -0.62 7.70 4.18
N LYS A 18 -1.35 8.04 5.26
CA LYS A 18 -2.60 7.39 5.66
C LYS A 18 -3.69 7.50 4.60
N GLU A 19 -3.92 8.69 4.05
CA GLU A 19 -4.92 8.92 3.00
C GLU A 19 -4.52 8.21 1.71
N TRP A 20 -3.23 8.24 1.37
CA TRP A 20 -2.71 7.52 0.21
C TRP A 20 -2.92 6.00 0.34
N LYS A 21 -2.63 5.39 1.49
CA LYS A 21 -2.87 3.96 1.76
C LYS A 21 -4.34 3.57 1.68
N LYS A 22 -5.26 4.46 2.08
CA LYS A 22 -6.71 4.20 1.96
C LYS A 22 -7.14 4.09 0.49
N LYS A 23 -6.59 4.94 -0.38
CA LYS A 23 -6.84 4.91 -1.82
C LYS A 23 -6.08 3.77 -2.52
N ASN A 24 -4.89 3.43 -2.02
CA ASN A 24 -3.99 2.43 -2.57
C ASN A 24 -3.72 1.33 -1.53
N PRO A 25 -4.67 0.40 -1.30
CA PRO A 25 -4.49 -0.66 -0.32
C PRO A 25 -3.34 -1.56 -0.73
N VAL A 26 -2.19 -1.40 -0.08
CA VAL A 26 -1.05 -2.28 -0.28
C VAL A 26 -1.41 -3.64 0.32
N GLN A 27 -1.52 -4.67 -0.53
CA GLN A 27 -1.71 -6.01 -0.01
C GLN A 27 -0.45 -6.44 0.73
N LEU A 28 -0.51 -6.45 2.06
CA LEU A 28 0.56 -7.04 2.84
C LEU A 28 0.62 -8.54 2.54
N PRO A 29 1.83 -9.10 2.31
CA PRO A 29 1.96 -10.53 2.12
C PRO A 29 1.40 -11.25 3.36
N SER A 30 0.58 -12.26 3.11
CA SER A 30 0.06 -13.16 4.13
C SER A 30 1.21 -13.72 4.98
N ARG A 31 0.91 -14.11 6.23
CA ARG A 31 1.88 -14.82 7.10
C ARG A 31 2.53 -16.03 6.42
N ARG A 32 1.85 -16.67 5.45
CA ARG A 32 2.36 -17.80 4.66
C ARG A 32 3.33 -17.39 3.53
N THR A 33 3.22 -16.15 3.05
CA THR A 33 3.97 -15.61 1.91
C THR A 33 4.99 -14.55 2.33
N LYS A 34 4.95 -14.10 3.59
CA LYS A 34 5.91 -13.17 4.18
C LYS A 34 7.32 -13.77 4.12
N GLY A 35 8.26 -13.05 3.51
CA GLY A 35 9.66 -13.47 3.38
C GLY A 35 9.96 -14.41 2.21
N LYS A 36 8.96 -14.79 1.42
CA LYS A 36 9.18 -15.43 0.12
C LYS A 36 9.31 -14.34 -0.93
N ASP A 37 10.23 -14.49 -1.87
CA ASP A 37 10.34 -13.62 -3.05
C ASP A 37 9.21 -13.97 -4.03
N LEU A 38 7.98 -13.70 -3.59
CA LEU A 38 6.79 -13.82 -4.41
C LEU A 38 6.55 -12.45 -5.04
N PRO A 39 6.22 -12.40 -6.33
CA PRO A 39 5.89 -11.14 -6.97
C PRO A 39 4.81 -10.47 -6.12
N ASN A 40 5.07 -9.23 -5.68
CA ASN A 40 4.06 -8.39 -5.05
C ASN A 40 2.95 -8.23 -6.09
N ARG A 41 1.94 -9.11 -6.01
CA ARG A 41 0.72 -9.01 -6.77
C ARG A 41 0.04 -7.78 -6.18
N VAL A 42 0.39 -6.60 -6.67
CA VAL A 42 -0.45 -5.41 -6.56
C VAL A 42 -1.76 -5.90 -7.15
N LYS A 43 -2.73 -6.25 -6.31
CA LYS A 43 -4.03 -6.73 -6.77
C LYS A 43 -4.63 -5.58 -7.55
N THR A 44 -4.50 -5.64 -8.87
CA THR A 44 -5.14 -4.70 -9.78
C THR A 44 -6.67 -4.87 -9.70
N ARG A 45 -7.17 -6.04 -9.27
CA ARG A 45 -8.58 -6.28 -8.93
C ARG A 45 -8.77 -7.29 -7.78
N THR A 46 -9.83 -7.07 -7.01
CA THR A 46 -10.31 -7.99 -5.97
C THR A 46 -11.28 -9.00 -6.63
N GLY A 47 -10.86 -10.26 -6.80
CA GLY A 47 -11.77 -11.33 -7.25
C GLY A 47 -11.24 -12.33 -8.29
N GLU A 48 -10.01 -12.17 -8.78
CA GLU A 48 -9.32 -13.14 -9.67
C GLU A 48 -8.20 -13.91 -8.96
#